data_AF-A0A8T0SL72-F1
#
_entry.id   AF-A0A8T0SL72-F1
#
_cell.length_a   1.000
_cell.length_b   1.000
_cell.length_c   1.000
_cell.angle_alpha   90.00
_cell.angle_beta   90.00
_cell.angle_gamma   90.00
#
_symmetry.space_group_name_H-M   'P 1'
#
loop_
_entity.id
_entity.type
_entity.pdbx_description
1 polymer ?
#
loop_
_entity_poly.entity_id
_entity_poly.type
_entity_poly.pdbx_seq_one_letter_code
_entity_poly.pdbx_strand_id
1 'polypeptide(L)' 'MIDLPKQAGPCDCMFFLWKYMEYWDGERLNIDINPFKGMIYRVELMHYSIFHPLNQADLPDELDVYRLGGRKIDWSGSH' A
#
# COMPACT_ATOMS: atom_id res chain seq x y z
N MET A 1 -15.95 -21.46 -2.90
CA MET A 1 -14.61 -21.28 -2.31
C MET A 1 -13.75 -20.66 -3.38
N ILE A 2 -13.20 -19.46 -3.13
CA ILE A 2 -12.35 -18.73 -4.09
C ILE A 2 -10.91 -19.17 -3.83
N ASP A 3 -10.20 -19.60 -4.88
CA ASP A 3 -8.80 -20.01 -4.78
C ASP A 3 -7.90 -18.79 -4.97
N LEU A 4 -7.07 -18.48 -3.97
CA LEU A 4 -6.21 -17.30 -3.95
C LEU A 4 -4.77 -17.69 -3.60
N PRO A 5 -3.74 -17.05 -4.19
CA PRO A 5 -2.34 -17.38 -3.93
C PRO A 5 -1.96 -17.18 -2.47
N LYS A 6 -1.62 -18.25 -1.74
CA LYS A 6 -1.30 -18.20 -0.31
C LYS A 6 0.08 -17.58 -0.06
N GLN A 7 0.24 -16.86 1.04
CA GLN A 7 1.56 -16.37 1.49
C GLN A 7 2.59 -17.51 1.57
N ALA A 8 3.83 -17.24 1.16
CA ALA A 8 4.97 -18.13 1.42
C ALA A 8 5.70 -17.79 2.73
N GLY A 9 5.74 -16.49 3.08
CA GLY A 9 6.39 -15.98 4.28
C GLY A 9 5.50 -16.05 5.53
N PRO A 10 6.10 -16.11 6.73
CA PRO A 10 5.35 -15.98 7.97
C PRO A 10 4.83 -14.54 8.16
N CYS A 11 3.67 -14.40 8.79
CA CYS A 11 3.09 -13.11 9.19
C CYS A 11 2.79 -12.13 8.03
N ASP A 12 2.57 -12.62 6.81
CA ASP A 12 2.28 -11.78 5.64
C ASP A 12 0.79 -11.70 5.27
N CYS A 13 -0.09 -12.36 6.03
CA CYS A 13 -1.45 -12.65 5.60
C CYS A 13 -2.28 -11.39 5.38
N MET A 14 -2.04 -10.36 6.18
CA MET A 14 -2.70 -9.05 6.02
C MET A 14 -2.30 -8.35 4.71
N PHE A 15 -1.02 -8.40 4.33
CA PHE A 15 -0.54 -7.75 3.10
C PHE A 15 -1.10 -8.45 1.87
N PHE A 16 -1.22 -9.78 1.92
CA PHE A 16 -1.88 -10.55 0.87
C PHE A 16 -3.38 -10.29 0.82
N LEU A 17 -4.06 -10.20 1.97
CA LEU A 17 -5.48 -9.82 2.03
C LEU A 17 -5.73 -8.47 1.35
N TRP A 18 -4.89 -7.47 1.63
CA TRP A 18 -4.96 -6.17 0.97
C TRP A 18 -4.79 -6.30 -0.55
N LYS A 19 -3.81 -7.07 -1.02
CA LYS A 19 -3.62 -7.30 -2.46
C LYS A 19 -4.76 -8.06 -3.13
N TYR A 20 -5.39 -9.00 -2.43
CA TYR A 20 -6.61 -9.61 -2.94
C TYR A 20 -7.69 -8.55 -3.14
N MET A 21 -7.94 -7.69 -2.15
CA MET A 21 -8.96 -6.64 -2.27
C MET A 21 -8.62 -5.60 -3.34
N GLU A 22 -7.34 -5.24 -3.49
CA GLU A 22 -6.88 -4.28 -4.50
C GLU A 22 -7.08 -4.79 -5.93
N TYR A 23 -6.82 -6.08 -6.17
CA TYR A 23 -6.84 -6.67 -7.52
C TYR A 23 -8.10 -7.47 -7.83
N TRP A 24 -9.02 -7.64 -6.88
CA TRP A 24 -10.29 -8.32 -7.12
C TRP A 24 -11.24 -7.46 -7.94
N ASP A 25 -11.73 -7.99 -9.07
CA ASP A 25 -12.70 -7.31 -9.93
C ASP A 25 -14.17 -7.64 -9.59
N GLY A 26 -14.41 -8.60 -8.70
CA GLY A 26 -15.73 -9.16 -8.41
C GLY A 26 -15.84 -10.66 -8.73
N GLU A 27 -15.05 -11.13 -9.70
CA GLU A 27 -15.07 -12.50 -10.21
C GLU A 27 -13.70 -13.21 -10.08
N ARG A 28 -12.61 -12.47 -10.28
CA ARG A 28 -11.23 -12.96 -10.24
C ARG A 28 -10.24 -11.87 -9.85
N LEU A 29 -8.98 -12.27 -9.68
CA LEU A 29 -7.87 -11.32 -9.59
C LEU A 29 -7.52 -10.82 -11.00
N ASN A 30 -7.46 -9.50 -11.17
CA ASN A 30 -6.99 -8.86 -12.40
C ASN A 30 -5.48 -9.01 -12.64
N ILE A 31 -4.72 -9.33 -11.59
CA ILE A 31 -3.26 -9.45 -11.61
C ILE A 31 -2.86 -10.65 -10.76
N ASP A 32 -1.88 -11.43 -11.24
CA ASP A 32 -1.29 -12.54 -10.47
C ASP A 32 -0.49 -12.02 -9.26
N ILE A 33 -0.85 -12.52 -8.08
CA ILE A 33 -0.13 -12.23 -6.83
C ILE A 33 0.96 -13.29 -6.64
N ASN A 34 2.21 -12.83 -6.50
CA ASN A 34 3.34 -13.72 -6.30
C ASN A 34 3.55 -13.98 -4.80
N PRO A 35 3.48 -15.25 -4.34
CA PRO A 35 3.59 -15.60 -2.93
C PRO A 35 4.95 -15.27 -2.29
N PHE A 36 6.00 -15.06 -3.09
CA PHE A 36 7.35 -14.72 -2.64
C PHE A 36 7.61 -13.20 -2.57
N LYS A 37 6.65 -12.36 -2.99
CA LYS A 37 6.77 -10.89 -2.94
C LYS A 37 6.23 -10.26 -1.64
N GLY A 38 6.05 -11.04 -0.57
CA GLY A 38 5.48 -10.57 0.71
C GLY A 38 6.12 -9.29 1.25
N MET A 39 7.45 -9.18 1.20
CA MET A 39 8.16 -7.95 1.64
C MET A 39 7.81 -6.72 0.80
N ILE A 40 7.59 -6.87 -0.51
CA ILE A 40 7.19 -5.75 -1.37
C ILE A 40 5.78 -5.29 -1.00
N TYR A 41 4.85 -6.24 -0.85
CA TYR A 41 3.46 -5.93 -0.46
C TYR A 41 3.38 -5.28 0.93
N ARG A 42 4.25 -5.70 1.85
CA ARG A 42 4.42 -5.06 3.15
C ARG A 42 4.90 -3.62 3.02
N VAL A 43 5.96 -3.37 2.24
CA VAL A 43 6.49 -2.01 2.04
C VAL A 43 5.43 -1.11 1.41
N GLU A 44 4.70 -1.60 0.41
CA GLU A 44 3.63 -0.85 -0.24
C GLU A 44 2.49 -0.48 0.74
N LEU A 45 2.02 -1.43 1.55
CA LEU A 45 0.98 -1.15 2.54
C LEU A 45 1.47 -0.15 3.61
N MET A 46 2.69 -0.33 4.10
CA MET A 46 3.27 0.58 5.10
C MET A 46 3.45 1.99 4.54
N HIS A 47 3.93 2.10 3.28
CA HIS A 47 4.06 3.38 2.59
C HIS A 47 2.70 4.07 2.45
N TYR A 48 1.68 3.33 1.98
CA TYR A 48 0.31 3.80 1.91
C TYR A 48 -0.17 4.30 3.27
N SER A 49 -0.05 3.49 4.32
CA SER A 49 -0.51 3.87 5.68
C SER A 49 0.17 5.12 6.21
N ILE A 50 1.49 5.27 6.01
CA ILE A 50 2.24 6.43 6.48
C ILE A 50 1.81 7.68 5.71
N PHE A 51 1.86 7.63 4.38
CA PHE A 51 1.73 8.83 3.54
C PHE A 51 0.30 9.10 3.05
N HIS A 52 -0.69 8.28 3.45
CA HIS A 52 -2.09 8.48 3.06
C HIS A 52 -2.57 9.88 3.45
N PRO A 53 -3.25 10.63 2.55
CA PRO A 53 -3.72 11.98 2.87
C PRO A 53 -4.71 12.08 4.04
N LEU A 54 -5.38 10.97 4.39
CA LEU A 54 -6.28 10.92 5.56
C LEU A 54 -5.56 10.54 6.86
N ASN A 55 -4.28 10.14 6.79
CA ASN A 55 -3.51 9.91 7.99
C ASN A 55 -3.15 11.28 8.61
N GLN A 56 -3.67 11.54 9.81
CA GLN A 56 -3.48 12.80 10.52
C GLN A 56 -2.29 12.76 11.48
N ALA A 57 -1.51 11.68 11.47
CA ALA A 57 -0.30 11.60 12.28
C ALA A 57 0.73 12.62 11.77
N ASP A 58 1.26 13.44 12.68
CA ASP A 58 2.41 14.28 12.39
C ASP A 58 3.61 13.38 12.07
N LEU A 59 4.18 13.56 10.87
CA LEU A 59 5.32 12.81 10.40
C LEU A 59 6.59 13.67 10.50
N PRO A 60 7.72 13.10 10.95
CA PRO A 60 9.01 13.78 10.88
C PRO A 60 9.37 14.18 9.44
N ASP A 61 9.93 15.38 9.27
CA ASP A 61 10.32 15.93 7.96
C ASP A 61 11.31 15.03 7.21
N GLU A 62 12.14 14.26 7.93
CA GLU A 62 13.11 13.35 7.34
C GLU A 62 12.46 12.19 6.58
N LEU A 63 11.20 11.85 6.90
CA LEU A 63 10.47 10.80 6.19
C LEU A 63 9.88 11.29 4.87
N ASP A 64 9.74 12.59 4.69
CA ASP A 64 9.05 13.16 3.53
C ASP A 64 9.83 12.94 2.21
N VAL A 65 11.14 12.63 2.29
CA VAL A 65 11.97 12.21 1.13
C VAL A 65 11.48 10.90 0.51
N TYR A 66 10.75 10.07 1.27
CA TYR A 66 10.19 8.81 0.82
C TYR A 66 8.76 8.95 0.29
N ARG A 67 8.17 10.16 0.32
CA ARG A 67 6.83 10.41 -0.22
C ARG A 67 6.86 10.34 -1.75
N LEU A 68 6.24 9.29 -2.29
CA LEU A 68 6.03 9.15 -3.72
C LEU A 68 4.88 10.08 -4.17
N GLY A 69 5.08 10.81 -5.27
CA GLY A 69 4.09 11.76 -5.80
C GLY A 69 4.19 13.19 -5.26
N GLY A 70 5.17 13.47 -4.38
CA GLY A 70 5.43 14.81 -3.84
C GLY A 70 4.40 15.28 -2.80
N ARG A 71 4.65 16.46 -2.21
CA ARG A 71 3.67 17.13 -1.34
C ARG A 71 2.59 17.80 -2.20
N LYS A 72 1.33 17.81 -1.73
CA LYS A 72 0.31 18.69 -2.31
C LYS A 72 0.81 20.13 -2.14
N ILE A 73 0.97 20.84 -3.26
CA ILE A 73 1.25 22.27 -3.23
C ILE A 73 0.02 22.95 -2.64
N ASP A 74 0.19 23.67 -1.54
CA ASP A 74 -0.88 24.49 -0.99
C ASP A 74 -1.01 25.74 -1.87
N TRP A 75 -2.12 25.85 -2.61
CA TRP A 75 -2.38 26.99 -3.51
C TRP A 75 -2.72 28.28 -2.73
N SER A 76 -2.66 28.26 -1.40
CA SER A 76 -2.87 29.42 -0.52
C SER A 76 -1.74 30.45 -0.58
N GLY A 77 -0.59 30.14 -1.20
CA GLY A 77 0.60 30.99 -1.24
C GLY A 77 0.76 31.92 -2.45
N SER A 78 -0.28 32.14 -3.26
CA SER A 78 -0.21 33.11 -4.37
C SER A 78 -0.65 34.49 -3.88
N HIS A 79 0.28 35.23 -3.28
CA HIS A 79 0.16 36.68 -3.04
C HIS A 79 0.51 37.48 -4.29
#